data_AF-A0A7X9IDV6-F1
#
_entry.id   AF-A0A7X9IDV6-F1
#
_cell.length_a   1.000
_cell.length_b   1.000
_cell.length_c   1.000
_cell.angle_alpha   90.00
_cell.angle_beta   90.00
_cell.angle_gamma   90.00
#
_symmetry.space_group_name_H-M   'P 1'
#
loop_
_entity.id
_entity.type
_entity.pdbx_description
1 polymer ?
#
loop_
_entity_poly.entity_id
_entity_poly.type
_entity_poly.pdbx_seq_one_letter_code
_entity_poly.pdbx_strand_id
1 'polypeptide(L)'
;MSRLLFILLLFSVFLFPVVNREIRNQSDTVQREETLRFSRSLFGPSTFVFDPGMDMKDIQAVIDSIHSWQTSRQAEFTEARYALLFKPGTYRLDIKIGYYTQVAGLGESPEDVVIEGNIKSLTTRHGNVLTNFWRSVENLTVVPSSDSAVIWGVSQAAPMRRVHIRGNLNLFDKGYASGGFLADSKVDGIISSGPQQQWFTRNSELGGWKGGVWNMMFMGVQGAPASEFPENPYTTLDSVPVIREKPYLVYVRNKYFVTIPAIRKNASGIDRGGAEKIIPLNKFYIASPSKDNAGTINSALRRGKHLLLTPGKYMLDESIKIDRNATVVMGTGFATFIPDKGNAAIEVTGAEEVILCGITIDAGPIKSEKLLVMEPGVAGKRQQPGPSFLYDIFFRVGGPDEG
;
A
#
# COMPACT_ATOMS: atom_id res chain seq x y z
N MET A 1 -16.70 2.96 -77.82
CA MET A 1 -17.81 1.97 -77.94
C MET A 1 -17.99 1.26 -76.60
N SER A 2 -19.25 1.20 -76.13
CA SER A 2 -19.90 0.45 -75.01
C SER A 2 -19.14 0.20 -73.69
N ARG A 3 -19.59 0.67 -72.50
CA ARG A 3 -20.79 0.27 -71.72
C ARG A 3 -20.92 -1.26 -71.50
N LEU A 4 -20.68 -1.80 -70.30
CA LEU A 4 -21.72 -2.14 -69.29
C LEU A 4 -21.15 -2.86 -68.04
N LEU A 5 -21.53 -2.34 -66.86
CA LEU A 5 -21.83 -2.95 -65.55
C LEU A 5 -20.90 -4.02 -64.91
N PHE A 6 -20.38 -3.70 -63.71
CA PHE A 6 -20.92 -4.31 -62.49
C PHE A 6 -20.78 -3.36 -61.29
N ILE A 7 -21.94 -2.99 -60.75
CA ILE A 7 -22.15 -2.26 -59.49
C ILE A 7 -22.11 -3.30 -58.38
N LEU A 8 -21.17 -3.21 -57.43
CA LEU A 8 -21.29 -3.73 -56.04
C LEU A 8 -19.97 -3.49 -55.28
N LEU A 9 -19.74 -2.26 -54.81
CA LEU A 9 -18.72 -1.96 -53.78
C LEU A 9 -18.98 -0.57 -53.19
N LEU A 10 -20.13 -0.40 -52.55
CA LEU A 10 -20.47 0.79 -51.76
C LEU A 10 -21.09 0.44 -50.39
N PHE A 11 -20.78 -0.74 -49.87
CA PHE A 11 -21.15 -1.17 -48.51
C PHE A 11 -19.97 -1.88 -47.84
N SER A 12 -18.92 -1.14 -47.46
CA SER A 12 -17.90 -1.70 -46.56
C SER A 12 -17.14 -0.68 -45.69
N VAL A 13 -17.41 0.63 -45.80
CA VAL A 13 -16.63 1.64 -45.06
C VAL A 13 -17.34 2.19 -43.81
N PHE A 14 -18.59 1.83 -43.56
CA PHE A 14 -19.33 2.33 -42.38
C PHE A 14 -19.52 1.33 -41.22
N LEU A 15 -19.08 0.07 -41.34
CA LEU A 15 -19.21 -0.91 -40.24
C LEU A 15 -17.95 -1.03 -39.36
N PHE A 16 -16.76 -0.66 -39.85
CA PHE A 16 -15.53 -0.81 -39.07
C PHE A 16 -15.41 0.09 -37.83
N PRO A 17 -15.85 1.37 -37.83
CA PRO A 17 -15.78 2.20 -36.63
C PRO A 17 -16.82 1.81 -35.59
N VAL A 18 -17.99 1.33 -36.02
CA VAL A 18 -19.11 0.96 -35.15
C VAL A 18 -18.81 -0.38 -34.47
N VAL A 19 -18.34 -1.38 -35.21
CA VAL A 19 -17.97 -2.69 -34.65
C VAL A 19 -16.78 -2.56 -33.69
N ASN A 20 -15.75 -1.74 -33.99
CA ASN A 20 -14.67 -1.49 -33.03
C ASN A 20 -15.12 -0.72 -31.79
N ARG A 21 -16.12 0.18 -31.91
CA ARG A 21 -16.67 0.93 -30.77
C ARG A 21 -17.60 0.07 -29.92
N GLU A 22 -18.37 -0.83 -30.53
CA GLU A 22 -19.23 -1.80 -29.84
C GLU A 22 -18.42 -2.90 -29.16
N ILE A 23 -17.37 -3.42 -29.80
CA ILE A 23 -16.44 -4.38 -29.18
C ILE A 23 -15.69 -3.73 -28.01
N ARG A 24 -15.25 -2.47 -28.14
CA ARG A 24 -14.59 -1.73 -27.06
C ARG A 24 -15.56 -1.39 -25.92
N ASN A 25 -16.80 -1.01 -26.24
CA ASN A 25 -17.83 -0.78 -25.23
C ASN A 25 -18.27 -2.08 -24.55
N GLN A 26 -18.37 -3.22 -25.25
CA GLN A 26 -18.66 -4.52 -24.65
C GLN A 26 -17.50 -5.01 -23.79
N SER A 27 -16.26 -4.88 -24.25
CA SER A 27 -15.03 -5.10 -23.48
C SER A 27 -15.04 -4.28 -22.19
N ASP A 28 -15.27 -2.95 -22.30
CA ASP A 28 -15.32 -2.05 -21.15
C ASP A 28 -16.49 -2.37 -20.21
N THR A 29 -17.63 -2.85 -20.74
CA THR A 29 -18.81 -3.21 -19.93
C THR A 29 -18.60 -4.53 -19.19
N VAL A 30 -18.06 -5.56 -19.85
CA VAL A 30 -17.71 -6.84 -19.23
C VAL A 30 -16.62 -6.66 -18.18
N GLN A 31 -15.58 -5.90 -18.51
CA GLN A 31 -14.49 -5.55 -17.58
C GLN A 31 -15.02 -4.75 -16.38
N ARG A 32 -16.00 -3.86 -16.58
CA ARG A 32 -16.67 -3.12 -15.51
C ARG A 32 -17.59 -4.00 -14.67
N GLU A 33 -18.32 -4.95 -15.24
CA GLU A 33 -19.15 -5.91 -14.51
C GLU A 33 -18.32 -6.89 -13.67
N GLU A 34 -17.22 -7.40 -14.20
CA GLU A 34 -16.26 -8.24 -13.46
C GLU A 34 -15.65 -7.45 -12.29
N THR A 35 -15.19 -6.22 -12.53
CA THR A 35 -14.69 -5.30 -11.48
C THR A 35 -15.74 -5.04 -10.39
N LEU A 36 -17.02 -4.94 -10.73
CA LEU A 36 -18.11 -4.75 -9.77
C LEU A 36 -18.41 -6.00 -8.93
N ARG A 37 -18.14 -7.21 -9.44
CA ARG A 37 -18.32 -8.46 -8.68
C ARG A 37 -17.37 -8.54 -7.47
N PHE A 38 -16.14 -8.06 -7.65
CA PHE A 38 -15.08 -8.11 -6.63
C PHE A 38 -15.05 -6.90 -5.69
N SER A 39 -15.71 -5.79 -6.07
CA SER A 39 -15.71 -4.53 -5.32
C SER A 39 -16.99 -4.26 -4.51
N ARG A 40 -17.95 -5.21 -4.45
CA ARG A 40 -19.08 -5.20 -3.49
C ARG A 40 -18.63 -5.54 -2.08
N SER A 41 -17.64 -4.82 -1.58
CA SER A 41 -17.13 -4.95 -0.23
C SER A 41 -17.63 -3.80 0.65
N LEU A 42 -17.62 -4.02 1.96
CA LEU A 42 -17.86 -2.97 2.95
C LEU A 42 -16.81 -1.84 2.90
N PHE A 43 -15.72 -2.04 2.14
CA PHE A 43 -14.62 -1.11 1.95
C PHE A 43 -14.75 -0.26 0.67
N GLY A 44 -15.93 -0.22 0.07
CA GLY A 44 -16.23 0.63 -1.07
C GLY A 44 -15.71 0.11 -2.42
N PRO A 45 -16.02 0.83 -3.51
CA PRO A 45 -15.88 0.34 -4.88
C PRO A 45 -14.43 0.21 -5.37
N SER A 46 -13.48 0.84 -4.68
CA SER A 46 -12.06 0.79 -5.03
C SER A 46 -11.27 -0.24 -4.22
N THR A 47 -11.98 -1.06 -3.43
CA THR A 47 -11.40 -2.16 -2.66
C THR A 47 -11.89 -3.49 -3.21
N PHE A 48 -10.94 -4.30 -3.68
CA PHE A 48 -11.17 -5.62 -4.25
C PHE A 48 -10.81 -6.65 -3.20
N VAL A 49 -11.78 -7.46 -2.79
CA VAL A 49 -11.56 -8.55 -1.83
C VAL A 49 -11.65 -9.88 -2.55
N PHE A 50 -10.51 -10.53 -2.71
CA PHE A 50 -10.39 -11.83 -3.35
C PHE A 50 -10.50 -12.96 -2.33
N ASP A 51 -11.11 -14.06 -2.78
CA ASP A 51 -11.29 -15.30 -2.04
C ASP A 51 -10.67 -16.44 -2.87
N PRO A 52 -10.01 -17.44 -2.27
CA PRO A 52 -9.32 -18.47 -3.04
C PRO A 52 -10.27 -19.35 -3.86
N GLY A 53 -11.58 -19.34 -3.57
CA GLY A 53 -12.59 -20.04 -4.36
C GLY A 53 -13.03 -19.31 -5.65
N MET A 54 -12.55 -18.09 -5.89
CA MET A 54 -12.81 -17.35 -7.13
C MET A 54 -11.97 -17.88 -8.30
N ASP A 55 -12.40 -17.65 -9.53
CA ASP A 55 -11.61 -18.01 -10.71
C ASP A 55 -10.33 -17.16 -10.76
N MET A 56 -9.16 -17.82 -10.81
CA MET A 56 -7.86 -17.16 -10.84
C MET A 56 -7.67 -16.32 -12.10
N LYS A 57 -8.29 -16.68 -13.23
CA LYS A 57 -8.23 -15.89 -14.46
C LYS A 57 -8.96 -14.57 -14.29
N ASP A 58 -10.12 -14.57 -13.63
CA ASP A 58 -10.88 -13.36 -13.35
C ASP A 58 -10.10 -12.45 -12.39
N ILE A 59 -9.52 -13.02 -11.33
CA ILE A 59 -8.67 -12.25 -10.39
C ILE A 59 -7.48 -11.63 -11.14
N GLN A 60 -6.77 -12.42 -11.94
CA GLN A 60 -5.63 -11.96 -12.72
C GLN A 60 -6.04 -10.83 -13.69
N ALA A 61 -7.17 -10.97 -14.37
CA ALA A 61 -7.69 -9.96 -15.29
C ALA A 61 -7.96 -8.62 -14.58
N VAL A 62 -8.55 -8.65 -13.39
CA VAL A 62 -8.78 -7.44 -12.57
C VAL A 62 -7.46 -6.78 -12.18
N ILE A 63 -6.48 -7.58 -11.71
CA ILE A 63 -5.16 -7.09 -11.32
C ILE A 63 -4.45 -6.44 -12.51
N ASP A 64 -4.43 -7.10 -13.67
CA ASP A 64 -3.81 -6.58 -14.88
C ASP A 64 -4.50 -5.31 -15.38
N SER A 65 -5.82 -5.23 -15.24
CA SER A 65 -6.62 -4.04 -15.58
C SER A 65 -6.22 -2.84 -14.73
N ILE A 66 -6.22 -3.01 -13.40
CA ILE A 66 -5.82 -1.96 -12.45
C ILE A 66 -4.38 -1.53 -12.69
N HIS A 67 -3.47 -2.49 -12.88
CA HIS A 67 -2.08 -2.19 -13.21
C HIS A 67 -1.96 -1.35 -14.49
N SER A 68 -2.71 -1.70 -15.54
CA SER A 68 -2.69 -0.95 -16.81
C SER A 68 -3.11 0.51 -16.65
N TRP A 69 -4.06 0.79 -15.75
CA TRP A 69 -4.50 2.15 -15.44
C TRP A 69 -3.48 2.88 -14.56
N GLN A 70 -2.87 2.16 -13.62
CA GLN A 70 -1.97 2.73 -12.61
C GLN A 70 -0.49 2.76 -13.01
N THR A 71 -0.13 2.46 -14.26
CA THR A 71 1.26 2.44 -14.72
C THR A 71 1.61 3.59 -15.69
N SER A 72 0.61 4.32 -16.19
CA SER A 72 0.85 5.39 -17.17
C SER A 72 1.53 6.62 -16.55
N ARG A 73 2.11 7.49 -17.37
CA ARG A 73 2.65 8.78 -16.89
C ARG A 73 1.60 9.63 -16.16
N GLN A 74 0.35 9.58 -16.61
CA GLN A 74 -0.76 10.33 -16.00
C GLN A 74 -1.15 9.73 -14.65
N ALA A 75 -0.89 8.44 -14.44
CA ALA A 75 -1.20 7.75 -13.19
C ALA A 75 -0.34 8.21 -12.01
N GLU A 76 0.78 8.90 -12.25
CA GLU A 76 1.62 9.45 -11.17
C GLU A 76 0.82 10.43 -10.28
N PHE A 77 -0.12 11.19 -10.86
CA PHE A 77 -0.96 12.16 -10.15
C PHE A 77 -2.47 11.92 -10.37
N THR A 78 -2.85 10.66 -10.59
CA THR A 78 -4.26 10.28 -10.70
C THR A 78 -5.00 10.43 -9.37
N GLU A 79 -6.32 10.60 -9.45
CA GLU A 79 -7.23 10.52 -8.31
C GLU A 79 -7.49 9.06 -7.88
N ALA A 80 -7.25 8.10 -8.77
CA ALA A 80 -7.55 6.70 -8.54
C ALA A 80 -6.66 6.10 -7.44
N ARG A 81 -7.27 5.30 -6.59
CA ARG A 81 -6.69 4.65 -5.40
C ARG A 81 -7.25 3.24 -5.33
N TYR A 82 -6.42 2.23 -5.08
CA TYR A 82 -6.88 0.83 -5.09
C TYR A 82 -6.30 0.02 -3.94
N ALA A 83 -7.13 -0.83 -3.36
CA ALA A 83 -6.71 -1.87 -2.42
C ALA A 83 -7.09 -3.26 -2.97
N LEU A 84 -6.10 -4.14 -3.07
CA LEU A 84 -6.21 -5.53 -3.48
C LEU A 84 -5.99 -6.40 -2.24
N LEU A 85 -7.09 -6.91 -1.68
CA LEU A 85 -7.11 -7.62 -0.41
C LEU A 85 -7.36 -9.10 -0.64
N PHE A 86 -6.50 -9.96 -0.14
CA PHE A 86 -6.58 -11.41 -0.34
C PHE A 86 -6.96 -12.09 0.97
N LYS A 87 -8.10 -12.79 0.98
CA LYS A 87 -8.46 -13.64 2.13
C LYS A 87 -7.49 -14.81 2.29
N PRO A 88 -7.40 -15.42 3.48
CA PRO A 88 -6.61 -16.64 3.68
C PRO A 88 -6.87 -17.71 2.62
N GLY A 89 -5.80 -18.26 2.06
CA GLY A 89 -5.81 -19.23 0.97
C GLY A 89 -4.59 -19.11 0.04
N THR A 90 -4.59 -19.94 -0.99
CA THR A 90 -3.53 -19.99 -2.00
C THR A 90 -4.05 -19.46 -3.34
N TYR A 91 -3.26 -18.60 -3.97
CA TYR A 91 -3.60 -17.94 -5.24
C TYR A 91 -2.48 -18.15 -6.24
N ARG A 92 -2.82 -18.54 -7.47
CA ARG A 92 -1.86 -18.70 -8.57
C ARG A 92 -1.88 -17.49 -9.47
N LEU A 93 -1.08 -16.48 -9.13
CA LEU A 93 -1.17 -15.14 -9.71
C LEU A 93 0.20 -14.50 -9.93
N ASP A 94 0.29 -13.66 -10.96
CA ASP A 94 1.39 -12.73 -11.19
C ASP A 94 0.88 -11.31 -10.95
N ILE A 95 1.14 -10.78 -9.75
CA ILE A 95 0.60 -9.50 -9.29
C ILE A 95 1.54 -8.37 -9.68
N LYS A 96 1.14 -7.53 -10.62
CA LYS A 96 1.88 -6.31 -10.99
C LYS A 96 1.29 -5.11 -10.25
N ILE A 97 2.14 -4.26 -9.68
CA ILE A 97 1.71 -3.14 -8.84
C ILE A 97 2.15 -1.80 -9.43
N GLY A 98 1.17 -0.95 -9.74
CA GLY A 98 1.36 0.43 -10.21
C GLY A 98 1.22 1.46 -9.09
N TYR A 99 1.07 2.73 -9.46
CA TYR A 99 0.80 3.83 -8.53
C TYR A 99 -0.48 3.59 -7.71
N TYR A 100 -0.50 4.15 -6.51
CA TYR A 100 -1.57 4.15 -5.52
C TYR A 100 -2.31 2.82 -5.37
N THR A 101 -1.55 1.73 -5.35
CA THR A 101 -2.09 0.37 -5.24
C THR A 101 -1.49 -0.30 -4.02
N GLN A 102 -2.34 -0.70 -3.09
CA GLN A 102 -1.98 -1.55 -1.96
C GLN A 102 -2.35 -2.99 -2.30
N VAL A 103 -1.42 -3.92 -2.09
CA VAL A 103 -1.68 -5.37 -2.05
C VAL A 103 -1.52 -5.83 -0.62
N ALA A 104 -2.53 -6.53 -0.07
CA ALA A 104 -2.42 -7.04 1.30
C ALA A 104 -3.13 -8.38 1.49
N GLY A 105 -2.51 -9.29 2.23
CA GLY A 105 -3.19 -10.47 2.75
C GLY A 105 -3.97 -10.17 4.03
N LEU A 106 -5.10 -10.85 4.20
CA LEU A 106 -6.01 -10.74 5.33
C LEU A 106 -5.82 -11.89 6.34
N GLY A 107 -4.63 -12.50 6.37
CA GLY A 107 -4.25 -13.53 7.32
C GLY A 107 -3.91 -13.00 8.71
N GLU A 108 -3.97 -13.85 9.73
CA GLU A 108 -3.35 -13.54 11.03
C GLU A 108 -1.81 -13.65 10.92
N SER A 109 -1.35 -14.53 10.04
CA SER A 109 0.04 -14.72 9.63
C SER A 109 0.22 -14.43 8.14
N PRO A 110 1.40 -13.98 7.69
CA PRO A 110 1.72 -13.94 6.26
C PRO A 110 1.64 -15.32 5.59
N GLU A 111 1.74 -16.41 6.35
CA GLU A 111 1.60 -17.78 5.82
C GLU A 111 0.16 -18.13 5.42
N ASP A 112 -0.83 -17.41 5.94
CA ASP A 112 -2.24 -17.72 5.67
C ASP A 112 -2.65 -17.32 4.25
N VAL A 113 -1.91 -16.40 3.61
CA VAL A 113 -2.16 -15.93 2.24
C VAL A 113 -0.93 -16.20 1.39
N VAL A 114 -1.02 -17.19 0.51
CA VAL A 114 0.10 -17.64 -0.32
C VAL A 114 -0.15 -17.28 -1.78
N ILE A 115 0.77 -16.52 -2.38
CA ILE A 115 0.82 -16.25 -3.81
C ILE A 115 1.83 -17.22 -4.44
N GLU A 116 1.33 -18.27 -5.08
CA GLU A 116 2.10 -19.16 -5.96
C GLU A 116 2.28 -18.47 -7.32
N GLY A 117 3.39 -17.76 -7.47
CA GLY A 117 3.60 -16.85 -8.59
C GLY A 117 4.47 -15.69 -8.13
N ASN A 118 4.16 -14.46 -8.52
CA ASN A 118 5.08 -13.34 -8.28
C ASN A 118 4.35 -12.05 -7.87
N ILE A 119 5.10 -11.17 -7.22
CA ILE A 119 4.72 -9.77 -6.97
C ILE A 119 5.79 -8.88 -7.62
N LYS A 120 5.36 -8.01 -8.52
CA LYS A 120 6.26 -7.24 -9.39
C LYS A 120 5.89 -5.75 -9.37
N SER A 121 6.86 -4.92 -9.04
CA SER A 121 6.90 -3.51 -9.41
C SER A 121 8.02 -3.32 -10.42
N LEU A 122 7.66 -3.06 -11.67
CA LEU A 122 8.59 -3.02 -12.81
C LEU A 122 8.87 -1.58 -13.24
N THR A 123 9.91 -1.36 -14.05
CA THR A 123 10.11 -0.08 -14.72
C THR A 123 8.96 0.22 -15.66
N THR A 124 8.37 1.39 -15.52
CA THR A 124 7.27 1.86 -16.36
C THR A 124 7.73 3.02 -17.25
N ARG A 125 8.88 3.64 -16.94
CA ARG A 125 9.32 4.90 -17.51
C ARG A 125 10.83 4.97 -17.69
N HIS A 126 11.28 5.32 -18.89
CA HIS A 126 12.68 5.65 -19.21
C HIS A 126 13.73 4.63 -18.73
N GLY A 127 13.36 3.35 -18.62
CA GLY A 127 14.25 2.26 -18.21
C GLY A 127 14.79 2.39 -16.79
N ASN A 128 14.14 3.13 -15.90
CA ASN A 128 14.50 3.25 -14.48
C ASN A 128 13.25 3.20 -13.57
N VAL A 129 13.45 3.20 -12.25
CA VAL A 129 12.36 3.15 -11.27
C VAL A 129 12.33 4.40 -10.37
N LEU A 130 13.00 5.48 -10.74
CA LEU A 130 13.11 6.70 -9.93
C LEU A 130 11.76 7.29 -9.53
N THR A 131 10.72 7.08 -10.33
CA THR A 131 9.36 7.56 -10.06
C THR A 131 8.39 6.48 -9.60
N ASN A 132 8.83 5.25 -9.28
CA ASN A 132 7.93 4.19 -8.82
C ASN A 132 7.54 4.38 -7.33
N PHE A 133 6.68 5.36 -7.09
CA PHE A 133 6.18 5.75 -5.77
C PHE A 133 4.85 5.08 -5.41
N TRP A 134 4.39 5.34 -4.19
CA TRP A 134 3.03 5.16 -3.68
C TRP A 134 2.42 3.80 -4.01
N ARG A 135 3.09 2.72 -3.61
CA ARG A 135 2.59 1.34 -3.76
C ARG A 135 3.04 0.47 -2.61
N SER A 136 2.28 -0.55 -2.23
CA SER A 136 2.67 -1.35 -1.06
C SER A 136 2.27 -2.80 -1.19
N VAL A 137 3.00 -3.65 -0.47
CA VAL A 137 2.68 -5.07 -0.30
C VAL A 137 2.81 -5.44 1.17
N GLU A 138 1.83 -6.16 1.71
CA GLU A 138 1.82 -6.52 3.11
C GLU A 138 1.14 -7.87 3.46
N ASN A 139 1.63 -8.53 4.51
CA ASN A 139 0.98 -9.65 5.20
C ASN A 139 0.63 -10.84 4.29
N LEU A 140 1.59 -11.31 3.51
CA LEU A 140 1.41 -12.46 2.62
C LEU A 140 2.74 -13.19 2.37
N THR A 141 2.63 -14.39 1.82
CA THR A 141 3.76 -15.20 1.35
C THR A 141 3.80 -15.18 -0.17
N VAL A 142 4.99 -15.03 -0.75
CA VAL A 142 5.23 -15.16 -2.19
C VAL A 142 6.13 -16.35 -2.45
N VAL A 143 5.69 -17.23 -3.33
CA VAL A 143 6.44 -18.41 -3.79
C VAL A 143 6.71 -18.23 -5.30
N PRO A 144 7.82 -17.55 -5.66
CA PRO A 144 8.21 -17.43 -7.06
C PRO A 144 8.61 -18.78 -7.66
N SER A 145 8.59 -18.89 -9.00
CA SER A 145 9.19 -20.03 -9.68
C SER A 145 10.67 -20.13 -9.34
N SER A 146 11.23 -21.34 -9.36
CA SER A 146 12.61 -21.60 -8.91
C SER A 146 13.70 -20.82 -9.68
N ASP A 147 13.39 -20.38 -10.90
CA ASP A 147 14.23 -19.60 -11.80
C ASP A 147 13.93 -18.08 -11.75
N SER A 148 13.04 -17.64 -10.86
CA SER A 148 12.57 -16.25 -10.78
C SER A 148 12.87 -15.62 -9.42
N ALA A 149 13.06 -14.30 -9.44
CA ALA A 149 13.10 -13.47 -8.24
C ALA A 149 11.83 -12.61 -8.18
N VAL A 150 11.41 -12.27 -6.95
CA VAL A 150 10.46 -11.17 -6.74
C VAL A 150 11.14 -9.87 -7.19
N ILE A 151 10.43 -9.00 -7.91
CA ILE A 151 10.98 -7.73 -8.38
C ILE A 151 10.23 -6.59 -7.69
N TRP A 152 10.83 -5.99 -6.68
CA TRP A 152 10.33 -4.81 -5.98
C TRP A 152 11.09 -3.56 -6.44
N GLY A 153 11.02 -3.27 -7.75
CA GLY A 153 11.64 -2.08 -8.34
C GLY A 153 10.84 -0.82 -7.98
N VAL A 154 11.26 -0.14 -6.92
CA VAL A 154 10.55 1.02 -6.36
C VAL A 154 11.49 2.16 -5.96
N SER A 155 10.90 3.33 -5.69
CA SER A 155 11.53 4.46 -5.02
C SER A 155 10.87 4.73 -3.66
N GLN A 156 10.78 6.00 -3.21
CA GLN A 156 10.18 6.37 -1.93
C GLN A 156 8.68 6.07 -1.85
N ALA A 157 8.14 6.06 -0.62
CA ALA A 157 6.73 5.80 -0.31
C ALA A 157 6.21 4.46 -0.85
N ALA A 158 7.07 3.43 -0.85
CA ALA A 158 6.74 2.09 -1.35
C ALA A 158 7.08 0.95 -0.36
N PRO A 159 6.41 0.88 0.80
CA PRO A 159 6.77 -0.06 1.86
C PRO A 159 6.44 -1.51 1.50
N MET A 160 7.34 -2.42 1.87
CA MET A 160 7.10 -3.87 1.97
C MET A 160 7.11 -4.25 3.46
N ARG A 161 6.02 -4.83 3.96
CA ARG A 161 5.87 -5.16 5.39
C ARG A 161 5.32 -6.56 5.59
N ARG A 162 5.79 -7.32 6.58
CA ARG A 162 5.17 -8.62 6.92
C ARG A 162 5.03 -9.54 5.72
N VAL A 163 6.05 -9.59 4.85
CA VAL A 163 6.06 -10.45 3.67
C VAL A 163 7.04 -11.59 3.88
N HIS A 164 6.63 -12.81 3.53
CA HIS A 164 7.55 -13.94 3.42
C HIS A 164 7.81 -14.27 1.96
N ILE A 165 9.04 -14.08 1.50
CA ILE A 165 9.47 -14.45 0.15
C ILE A 165 10.25 -15.75 0.23
N ARG A 166 9.66 -16.84 -0.29
CA ARG A 166 10.30 -18.15 -0.40
C ARG A 166 11.18 -18.22 -1.65
N GLY A 167 12.17 -17.33 -1.73
CA GLY A 167 13.03 -17.15 -2.88
C GLY A 167 13.86 -15.87 -2.80
N ASN A 168 14.38 -15.43 -3.96
CA ASN A 168 15.19 -14.22 -4.07
C ASN A 168 14.32 -12.97 -4.25
N LEU A 169 14.86 -11.81 -3.83
CA LEU A 169 14.23 -10.50 -3.99
C LEU A 169 15.20 -9.52 -4.66
N ASN A 170 14.81 -8.96 -5.81
CA ASN A 170 15.48 -7.83 -6.42
C ASN A 170 14.75 -6.54 -6.03
N LEU A 171 15.46 -5.58 -5.45
CA LEU A 171 14.91 -4.26 -5.08
C LEU A 171 14.91 -3.28 -6.25
N PHE A 172 15.16 -3.76 -7.45
CA PHE A 172 15.29 -2.99 -8.68
C PHE A 172 14.76 -3.82 -9.85
N ASP A 173 14.49 -3.15 -10.97
CA ASP A 173 14.24 -3.81 -12.25
C ASP A 173 15.31 -3.43 -13.26
N LYS A 174 15.31 -2.15 -13.69
CA LYS A 174 16.32 -1.57 -14.60
C LYS A 174 16.69 -0.17 -14.12
N GLY A 175 17.87 0.31 -14.53
CA GLY A 175 18.32 1.69 -14.37
C GLY A 175 18.35 2.19 -12.93
N TYR A 176 18.37 3.51 -12.74
CA TYR A 176 18.44 4.13 -11.42
C TYR A 176 17.23 3.82 -10.53
N ALA A 177 17.48 3.71 -9.23
CA ALA A 177 16.47 3.42 -8.22
C ALA A 177 16.78 4.18 -6.91
N SER A 178 15.74 4.67 -6.20
CA SER A 178 15.90 5.51 -5.00
C SER A 178 14.89 5.13 -3.90
N GLY A 179 14.81 3.84 -3.61
CA GLY A 179 14.06 3.27 -2.49
C GLY A 179 14.81 3.46 -1.18
N GLY A 180 14.47 2.73 -0.13
CA GLY A 180 13.25 1.95 0.04
C GLY A 180 13.15 1.45 1.46
N PHE A 181 12.04 0.80 1.78
CA PHE A 181 11.72 0.38 3.14
C PHE A 181 11.18 -1.05 3.15
N LEU A 182 11.84 -1.93 3.90
CA LEU A 182 11.44 -3.32 4.15
C LEU A 182 11.40 -3.57 5.65
N ALA A 183 10.30 -4.08 6.17
CA ALA A 183 10.17 -4.37 7.59
C ALA A 183 9.37 -5.63 7.89
N ASP A 184 9.63 -6.22 9.06
CA ASP A 184 8.87 -7.36 9.57
C ASP A 184 8.79 -8.53 8.58
N SER A 185 9.78 -8.69 7.71
CA SER A 185 9.68 -9.58 6.55
C SER A 185 10.77 -10.66 6.58
N LYS A 186 10.45 -11.79 5.97
CA LYS A 186 11.38 -12.90 5.80
C LYS A 186 11.67 -13.09 4.32
N VAL A 187 12.94 -13.15 3.95
CA VAL A 187 13.37 -13.51 2.59
C VAL A 187 14.31 -14.69 2.70
N ASP A 188 13.87 -15.86 2.25
CA ASP A 188 14.63 -17.10 2.36
C ASP A 188 15.92 -17.07 1.50
N GLY A 189 15.86 -16.37 0.36
CA GLY A 189 16.98 -16.23 -0.56
C GLY A 189 17.81 -14.96 -0.33
N ILE A 190 18.44 -14.51 -1.41
CA ILE A 190 19.29 -13.32 -1.42
C ILE A 190 18.45 -12.12 -1.82
N ILE A 191 18.55 -11.04 -1.05
CA ILE A 191 18.11 -9.72 -1.48
C ILE A 191 19.22 -9.06 -2.30
N SER A 192 18.93 -8.63 -3.52
CA SER A 192 19.82 -7.81 -4.34
C SER A 192 19.34 -6.36 -4.39
N SER A 193 20.17 -5.44 -3.91
CA SER A 193 19.88 -4.00 -3.98
C SER A 193 20.03 -3.44 -5.39
N GLY A 194 20.89 -4.05 -6.21
CA GLY A 194 21.29 -3.53 -7.51
C GLY A 194 21.67 -2.03 -7.44
N PRO A 195 21.14 -1.18 -8.32
CA PRO A 195 21.44 0.25 -8.39
C PRO A 195 20.66 1.11 -7.39
N GLN A 196 20.01 0.51 -6.38
CA GLN A 196 19.36 1.28 -5.32
C GLN A 196 20.37 2.20 -4.63
N GLN A 197 20.09 3.50 -4.67
CA GLN A 197 20.92 4.53 -4.05
C GLN A 197 21.05 4.29 -2.54
N GLN A 198 19.93 4.04 -1.88
CA GLN A 198 19.85 3.72 -0.47
C GLN A 198 18.75 2.70 -0.17
N TRP A 199 18.78 2.11 1.03
CA TRP A 199 17.71 1.25 1.52
C TRP A 199 17.70 1.15 3.04
N PHE A 200 16.53 1.05 3.66
CA PHE A 200 16.37 0.75 5.08
C PHE A 200 15.59 -0.55 5.28
N THR A 201 16.21 -1.50 5.99
CA THR A 201 15.60 -2.77 6.39
C THR A 201 15.58 -2.89 7.91
N ARG A 202 14.45 -3.27 8.50
CA ARG A 202 14.37 -3.51 9.96
C ARG A 202 13.58 -4.74 10.35
N ASN A 203 13.85 -5.30 11.53
CA ASN A 203 13.08 -6.41 12.13
C ASN A 203 12.77 -7.53 11.13
N SER A 204 13.79 -8.00 10.40
CA SER A 204 13.59 -8.91 9.27
C SER A 204 14.57 -10.08 9.35
N GLU A 205 14.28 -11.16 8.64
CA GLU A 205 15.13 -12.35 8.54
C GLU A 205 15.53 -12.53 7.06
N LEU A 206 16.82 -12.49 6.75
CA LEU A 206 17.35 -12.54 5.39
C LEU A 206 18.24 -13.78 5.21
N GLY A 207 18.06 -14.52 4.12
CA GLY A 207 19.00 -15.55 3.69
C GLY A 207 20.34 -14.96 3.26
N GLY A 208 20.32 -13.73 2.75
CA GLY A 208 21.52 -12.92 2.52
C GLY A 208 21.22 -11.59 1.84
N TRP A 209 22.23 -10.74 1.75
CA TRP A 209 22.17 -9.44 1.08
C TRP A 209 23.33 -9.29 0.10
N LYS A 210 23.06 -8.70 -1.07
CA LYS A 210 24.07 -8.37 -2.07
C LYS A 210 23.85 -6.98 -2.65
N GLY A 211 24.95 -6.21 -2.70
CA GLY A 211 25.01 -4.90 -3.35
C GLY A 211 24.85 -3.75 -2.37
N GLY A 212 25.23 -2.56 -2.82
CA GLY A 212 25.25 -1.34 -2.03
C GLY A 212 25.74 -0.20 -2.91
N VAL A 213 25.10 0.97 -2.82
CA VAL A 213 25.51 2.15 -3.59
C VAL A 213 25.97 3.25 -2.64
N TRP A 214 25.06 3.92 -1.93
CA TRP A 214 25.42 5.00 -1.00
C TRP A 214 25.16 4.66 0.46
N ASN A 215 23.98 4.10 0.79
CA ASN A 215 23.63 3.80 2.18
C ASN A 215 22.62 2.64 2.30
N MET A 216 23.06 1.49 2.79
CA MET A 216 22.19 0.38 3.17
C MET A 216 22.19 0.24 4.70
N MET A 217 21.05 0.56 5.30
CA MET A 217 20.87 0.54 6.74
C MET A 217 20.06 -0.69 7.17
N PHE A 218 20.55 -1.39 8.18
CA PHE A 218 19.92 -2.56 8.77
C PHE A 218 19.75 -2.34 10.27
N MET A 219 18.55 -2.59 10.81
CA MET A 219 18.31 -2.45 12.25
C MET A 219 17.46 -3.61 12.78
N GLY A 220 18.03 -4.46 13.63
CA GLY A 220 17.34 -5.66 14.12
C GLY A 220 17.10 -6.69 13.02
N VAL A 221 18.06 -6.86 12.11
CA VAL A 221 17.92 -7.75 10.94
C VAL A 221 18.83 -8.96 11.10
N GLN A 222 18.23 -10.15 11.13
CA GLN A 222 18.97 -11.40 11.12
C GLN A 222 19.43 -11.69 9.69
N GLY A 223 20.71 -12.05 9.52
CA GLY A 223 21.30 -12.27 8.20
C GLY A 223 21.70 -10.99 7.45
N ALA A 224 21.67 -9.82 8.11
CA ALA A 224 22.25 -8.59 7.57
C ALA A 224 23.79 -8.68 7.46
N PRO A 225 24.41 -7.96 6.50
CA PRO A 225 25.86 -7.85 6.45
C PRO A 225 26.40 -7.12 7.70
N ALA A 226 27.66 -7.38 8.05
CA ALA A 226 28.32 -6.66 9.13
C ALA A 226 28.39 -5.16 8.81
N SER A 227 28.40 -4.33 9.86
CA SER A 227 28.61 -2.89 9.69
C SER A 227 30.05 -2.62 9.28
N GLU A 228 30.23 -1.94 8.15
CA GLU A 228 31.54 -1.74 7.51
C GLU A 228 31.66 -0.34 6.87
N PHE A 229 30.87 0.63 7.34
CA PHE A 229 30.96 2.01 6.84
C PHE A 229 32.23 2.73 7.36
N PRO A 230 32.98 3.45 6.50
CA PRO A 230 32.67 3.80 5.11
C PRO A 230 33.21 2.84 4.03
N GLU A 231 33.97 1.81 4.36
CA GLU A 231 34.61 0.88 3.40
C GLU A 231 33.59 0.17 2.50
N ASN A 232 32.47 -0.25 3.08
CA ASN A 232 31.25 -0.67 2.39
C ASN A 232 30.07 0.19 2.89
N PRO A 233 29.04 0.44 2.07
CA PRO A 233 27.93 1.33 2.44
C PRO A 233 26.93 0.68 3.42
N TYR A 234 27.39 -0.15 4.36
CA TYR A 234 26.57 -0.92 5.29
C TYR A 234 26.64 -0.34 6.70
N THR A 235 25.48 0.07 7.21
CA THR A 235 25.28 0.42 8.63
C THR A 235 24.34 -0.60 9.26
N THR A 236 24.86 -1.42 10.17
CA THR A 236 24.09 -2.51 10.78
C THR A 236 24.02 -2.34 12.30
N LEU A 237 22.80 -2.38 12.84
CA LEU A 237 22.50 -2.32 14.27
C LEU A 237 21.75 -3.58 14.68
N ASP A 238 22.13 -4.19 15.81
CA ASP A 238 21.63 -5.51 16.23
C ASP A 238 20.14 -5.53 16.58
N SER A 239 19.57 -4.40 17.00
CA SER A 239 18.20 -4.33 17.47
C SER A 239 17.55 -2.96 17.28
N VAL A 240 16.22 -2.95 17.19
CA VAL A 240 15.39 -1.75 17.25
C VAL A 240 14.99 -1.51 18.71
N PRO A 241 15.38 -0.37 19.34
CA PRO A 241 15.20 -0.15 20.78
C PRO A 241 13.76 -0.29 21.26
N VAL A 242 12.81 0.30 20.54
CA VAL A 242 11.37 0.20 20.81
C VAL A 242 10.64 0.20 19.48
N ILE A 243 9.79 -0.78 19.26
CA ILE A 243 8.95 -0.84 18.07
C ILE A 243 7.63 -1.52 18.39
N ARG A 244 6.60 -1.14 17.65
CA ARG A 244 5.38 -1.92 17.44
C ARG A 244 5.30 -2.12 15.93
N GLU A 245 4.89 -3.28 15.44
CA GLU A 245 4.64 -3.42 14.00
C GLU A 245 3.32 -2.75 13.59
N LYS A 246 3.21 -2.37 12.32
CA LYS A 246 2.05 -1.63 11.81
C LYS A 246 0.78 -2.46 12.02
N PRO A 247 -0.35 -1.87 12.46
CA PRO A 247 -1.62 -2.58 12.47
C PRO A 247 -2.02 -3.06 11.07
N TYR A 248 -2.68 -4.21 11.02
CA TYR A 248 -3.11 -4.85 9.78
C TYR A 248 -4.54 -5.40 9.90
N LEU A 249 -5.24 -5.43 8.77
CA LEU A 249 -6.60 -5.93 8.65
C LEU A 249 -6.56 -7.45 8.46
N VAL A 250 -7.36 -8.19 9.21
CA VAL A 250 -7.45 -9.65 9.15
C VAL A 250 -8.89 -10.10 8.90
N TYR A 251 -9.06 -11.25 8.28
CA TYR A 251 -10.35 -11.89 8.01
C TYR A 251 -10.35 -13.32 8.55
N VAL A 252 -11.11 -13.52 9.63
CA VAL A 252 -11.19 -14.81 10.33
C VAL A 252 -12.65 -15.15 10.56
N ARG A 253 -13.05 -16.39 10.21
CA ARG A 253 -14.42 -16.92 10.44
C ARG A 253 -15.51 -15.95 9.98
N ASN A 254 -15.41 -15.46 8.74
CA ASN A 254 -16.33 -14.53 8.11
C ASN A 254 -16.45 -13.14 8.77
N LYS A 255 -15.47 -12.72 9.57
CA LYS A 255 -15.44 -11.42 10.24
C LYS A 255 -14.10 -10.73 10.04
N TYR A 256 -14.15 -9.40 10.00
CA TYR A 256 -12.98 -8.55 9.90
C TYR A 256 -12.56 -8.03 11.28
N PHE A 257 -11.25 -7.96 11.49
CA PHE A 257 -10.63 -7.38 12.68
C PHE A 257 -9.40 -6.57 12.27
N VAL A 258 -8.98 -5.66 13.13
CA VAL A 258 -7.68 -5.02 13.05
C VAL A 258 -6.82 -5.58 14.17
N THR A 259 -5.69 -6.19 13.80
CA THR A 259 -4.69 -6.66 14.75
C THR A 259 -3.68 -5.55 14.99
N ILE A 260 -3.41 -5.27 16.26
CA ILE A 260 -2.40 -4.32 16.72
C ILE A 260 -1.29 -5.12 17.39
N PRO A 261 -0.12 -5.24 16.73
CA PRO A 261 1.04 -5.91 17.30
C PRO A 261 1.46 -5.34 18.67
N ALA A 262 2.07 -6.17 19.49
CA ALA A 262 2.59 -5.75 20.79
C ALA A 262 3.80 -4.80 20.62
N ILE A 263 4.12 -4.03 21.67
CA ILE A 263 5.39 -3.28 21.70
C ILE A 263 6.50 -4.29 22.04
N ARG A 264 7.54 -4.31 21.21
CA ARG A 264 8.79 -5.04 21.42
C ARG A 264 9.90 -4.04 21.77
N LYS A 265 10.76 -4.40 22.72
CA LYS A 265 11.98 -3.65 23.07
C LYS A 265 13.20 -4.43 22.62
N ASN A 266 14.25 -3.74 22.18
CA ASN A 266 15.46 -4.34 21.63
C ASN A 266 15.11 -5.45 20.60
N ALA A 267 14.17 -5.13 19.72
CA ALA A 267 13.58 -6.10 18.81
C ALA A 267 14.55 -6.46 17.68
N SER A 268 14.67 -7.73 17.37
CA SER A 268 15.46 -8.27 16.26
C SER A 268 14.70 -9.42 15.60
N GLY A 269 14.79 -9.53 14.28
CA GLY A 269 13.99 -10.45 13.48
C GLY A 269 12.51 -10.08 13.40
N ILE A 270 11.76 -10.92 12.69
CA ILE A 270 10.32 -10.75 12.46
C ILE A 270 9.52 -10.83 13.76
N ASP A 271 8.36 -10.19 13.78
CA ASP A 271 7.36 -10.34 14.82
C ASP A 271 6.66 -11.69 14.65
N ARG A 272 6.86 -12.58 15.63
CA ARG A 272 6.27 -13.93 15.66
C ARG A 272 4.88 -13.96 16.30
N GLY A 273 4.27 -12.80 16.53
CA GLY A 273 2.97 -12.64 17.17
C GLY A 273 3.06 -12.83 18.69
N GLY A 274 1.90 -12.97 19.33
CA GLY A 274 1.78 -13.17 20.78
C GLY A 274 0.68 -12.32 21.40
N ALA A 275 1.04 -11.42 22.32
CA ALA A 275 0.12 -10.56 23.08
C ALA A 275 -0.47 -9.40 22.26
N GLU A 276 -1.00 -9.72 21.08
CA GLU A 276 -1.58 -8.76 20.16
C GLU A 276 -2.94 -8.27 20.67
N LYS A 277 -3.26 -7.00 20.37
CA LYS A 277 -4.58 -6.45 20.64
C LYS A 277 -5.43 -6.56 19.37
N ILE A 278 -6.56 -7.26 19.48
CA ILE A 278 -7.50 -7.46 18.37
C ILE A 278 -8.69 -6.52 18.56
N ILE A 279 -8.99 -5.69 17.56
CA ILE A 279 -10.15 -4.80 17.57
C ILE A 279 -11.13 -5.25 16.49
N PRO A 280 -12.38 -5.63 16.83
CA PRO A 280 -13.38 -5.99 15.84
C PRO A 280 -13.75 -4.78 14.97
N LEU A 281 -13.97 -5.01 13.68
CA LEU A 281 -14.19 -3.92 12.73
C LEU A 281 -15.41 -3.04 13.06
N ASN A 282 -16.40 -3.56 13.79
CA ASN A 282 -17.55 -2.76 14.25
C ASN A 282 -17.19 -1.63 15.25
N LYS A 283 -15.97 -1.63 15.80
CA LYS A 283 -15.43 -0.51 16.60
C LYS A 283 -14.79 0.58 15.74
N PHE A 284 -14.63 0.36 14.43
CA PHE A 284 -14.19 1.35 13.47
C PHE A 284 -15.38 2.05 12.82
N TYR A 285 -15.19 3.32 12.49
CA TYR A 285 -15.97 4.01 11.47
C TYR A 285 -15.27 3.80 10.13
N ILE A 286 -16.02 3.28 9.15
CA ILE A 286 -15.48 3.01 7.81
C ILE A 286 -15.88 4.16 6.91
N ALA A 287 -14.94 5.10 6.78
CA ALA A 287 -15.14 6.30 6.00
C ALA A 287 -14.91 6.02 4.51
N SER A 288 -15.66 6.72 3.67
CA SER A 288 -15.56 6.69 2.22
C SER A 288 -15.61 8.11 1.66
N PRO A 289 -14.74 8.45 0.70
CA PRO A 289 -14.64 9.81 0.17
C PRO A 289 -15.90 10.23 -0.59
N SER A 290 -16.73 9.29 -1.04
CA SER A 290 -17.97 9.59 -1.74
C SER A 290 -19.13 9.99 -0.80
N LYS A 291 -18.97 9.82 0.51
CA LYS A 291 -20.06 10.04 1.49
C LYS A 291 -19.63 10.83 2.74
N ASP A 292 -18.36 10.79 3.10
CA ASP A 292 -17.85 11.33 4.36
C ASP A 292 -17.01 12.58 4.16
N ASN A 293 -17.15 13.51 5.10
CA ASN A 293 -16.35 14.73 5.24
C ASN A 293 -15.72 14.80 6.65
N ALA A 294 -14.93 15.84 6.90
CA ALA A 294 -14.27 16.04 8.19
C ALA A 294 -15.26 16.02 9.38
N GLY A 295 -16.40 16.70 9.26
CA GLY A 295 -17.45 16.73 10.28
C GLY A 295 -18.00 15.35 10.65
N THR A 296 -18.32 14.51 9.65
CA THR A 296 -18.81 13.14 9.88
C THR A 296 -17.76 12.25 10.54
N ILE A 297 -16.50 12.36 10.11
CA ILE A 297 -15.36 11.61 10.66
C ILE A 297 -15.12 12.03 12.12
N ASN A 298 -15.02 13.33 12.39
CA ASN A 298 -14.85 13.89 13.74
C ASN A 298 -15.99 13.48 14.67
N SER A 299 -17.22 13.47 14.16
CA SER A 299 -18.39 13.01 14.90
C SER A 299 -18.28 11.52 15.29
N ALA A 300 -17.74 10.67 14.41
CA ALA A 300 -17.51 9.26 14.72
C ALA A 300 -16.38 9.04 15.74
N LEU A 301 -15.29 9.80 15.63
CA LEU A 301 -14.17 9.78 16.59
C LEU A 301 -14.64 10.20 17.99
N ARG A 302 -15.43 11.27 18.10
CA ARG A 302 -16.04 11.71 19.39
C ARG A 302 -16.98 10.66 20.00
N ARG A 303 -17.66 9.86 19.18
CA ARG A 303 -18.46 8.71 19.63
C ARG A 303 -17.62 7.50 20.04
N GLY A 304 -16.30 7.63 20.07
CA GLY A 304 -15.40 6.57 20.48
C GLY A 304 -15.18 5.48 19.42
N LYS A 305 -15.34 5.79 18.13
CA LYS A 305 -14.89 4.88 17.06
C LYS A 305 -13.38 5.04 16.81
N HIS A 306 -12.75 3.99 16.31
CA HIS A 306 -11.52 4.11 15.53
C HIS A 306 -11.88 4.51 14.09
N LEU A 307 -10.91 4.78 13.22
CA LEU A 307 -11.17 5.19 11.84
C LEU A 307 -10.46 4.26 10.85
N LEU A 308 -11.21 3.75 9.87
CA LEU A 308 -10.68 3.08 8.71
C LEU A 308 -11.10 3.87 7.47
N LEU A 309 -10.12 4.34 6.69
CA LEU A 309 -10.32 5.08 5.46
C LEU A 309 -10.25 4.11 4.29
N THR A 310 -11.33 4.03 3.53
CA THR A 310 -11.36 3.32 2.24
C THR A 310 -10.57 4.11 1.19
N PRO A 311 -10.11 3.48 0.09
CA PRO A 311 -9.26 4.12 -0.90
C PRO A 311 -9.93 5.33 -1.56
N GLY A 312 -9.20 6.44 -1.66
CA GLY A 312 -9.58 7.65 -2.38
C GLY A 312 -9.11 8.94 -1.69
N LYS A 313 -9.52 10.07 -2.23
CA LYS A 313 -9.15 11.41 -1.75
C LYS A 313 -10.29 12.03 -0.94
N TYR A 314 -9.97 12.48 0.26
CA TYR A 314 -10.89 13.06 1.22
C TYR A 314 -10.55 14.56 1.32
N MET A 315 -11.42 15.39 0.77
CA MET A 315 -11.32 16.84 0.91
C MET A 315 -11.80 17.24 2.31
N LEU A 316 -10.99 18.03 3.02
CA LEU A 316 -11.19 18.39 4.42
C LEU A 316 -11.28 19.90 4.56
N ASP A 317 -12.47 20.38 4.91
CA ASP A 317 -12.74 21.78 5.25
C ASP A 317 -12.38 22.14 6.70
N GLU A 318 -12.14 21.13 7.53
CA GLU A 318 -11.55 21.25 8.87
C GLU A 318 -10.64 20.05 9.17
N SER A 319 -9.76 20.18 10.17
CA SER A 319 -8.86 19.12 10.60
C SER A 319 -9.62 17.89 11.11
N ILE A 320 -9.07 16.68 10.88
CA ILE A 320 -9.49 15.48 11.60
C ILE A 320 -8.91 15.52 13.02
N LYS A 321 -9.80 15.63 14.01
CA LYS A 321 -9.43 15.85 15.43
C LYS A 321 -9.42 14.54 16.20
N ILE A 322 -8.30 14.24 16.83
CA ILE A 322 -8.08 13.03 17.62
C ILE A 322 -7.68 13.44 19.04
N ASP A 323 -8.62 13.31 19.97
CA ASP A 323 -8.50 13.72 21.38
C ASP A 323 -8.59 12.55 22.37
N ARG A 324 -8.81 11.33 21.85
CA ARG A 324 -8.91 10.11 22.67
C ARG A 324 -7.67 9.23 22.54
N ASN A 325 -7.10 8.86 23.68
CA ASN A 325 -5.99 7.92 23.77
C ASN A 325 -6.25 6.59 23.04
N ALA A 326 -5.19 5.97 22.55
CA ALA A 326 -5.20 4.68 21.85
C ALA A 326 -6.15 4.64 20.63
N THR A 327 -6.47 5.79 20.05
CA THR A 327 -7.22 5.86 18.79
C THR A 327 -6.35 5.35 17.64
N VAL A 328 -6.99 4.63 16.72
CA VAL A 328 -6.35 4.05 15.54
C VAL A 328 -7.00 4.68 14.33
N VAL A 329 -6.18 5.25 13.46
CA VAL A 329 -6.59 5.73 12.14
C VAL A 329 -5.77 4.97 11.10
N MET A 330 -6.46 4.19 10.28
CA MET A 330 -5.86 3.32 9.29
C MET A 330 -6.40 3.66 7.90
N GLY A 331 -5.53 3.95 6.95
CA GLY A 331 -5.87 4.07 5.54
C GLY A 331 -5.60 2.77 4.78
N THR A 332 -6.39 2.57 3.72
CA THR A 332 -6.21 1.49 2.75
C THR A 332 -6.08 2.09 1.34
N GLY A 333 -5.33 1.42 0.47
CA GLY A 333 -5.15 1.81 -0.93
C GLY A 333 -4.66 3.24 -1.11
N PHE A 334 -3.77 3.73 -0.24
CA PHE A 334 -3.26 5.12 -0.27
C PHE A 334 -4.36 6.18 -0.11
N ALA A 335 -5.33 5.93 0.78
CA ALA A 335 -6.29 6.93 1.23
C ALA A 335 -5.58 8.25 1.56
N THR A 336 -6.08 9.34 0.99
CA THR A 336 -5.39 10.63 0.95
C THR A 336 -6.27 11.70 1.60
N PHE A 337 -5.76 12.42 2.59
CA PHE A 337 -6.39 13.63 3.12
C PHE A 337 -5.84 14.87 2.42
N ILE A 338 -6.74 15.81 2.11
CA ILE A 338 -6.40 17.12 1.53
C ILE A 338 -7.09 18.22 2.35
N PRO A 339 -6.34 19.03 3.11
CA PRO A 339 -6.89 20.19 3.77
C PRO A 339 -7.15 21.32 2.76
N ASP A 340 -8.39 21.73 2.57
CA ASP A 340 -8.78 22.66 1.51
C ASP A 340 -9.03 24.11 1.99
N LYS A 341 -8.99 24.37 3.31
CA LYS A 341 -9.15 25.71 3.92
C LYS A 341 -7.91 26.23 4.65
N GLY A 342 -6.73 25.66 4.39
CA GLY A 342 -5.50 26.03 5.12
C GLY A 342 -5.44 25.49 6.55
N ASN A 343 -6.34 24.58 6.90
CA ASN A 343 -6.32 23.78 8.13
C ASN A 343 -5.23 22.71 8.10
N ALA A 344 -4.89 22.12 9.24
CA ALA A 344 -4.14 20.86 9.22
C ALA A 344 -5.04 19.72 8.70
N ALA A 345 -4.45 18.67 8.14
CA ALA A 345 -5.23 17.49 7.77
C ALA A 345 -5.62 16.69 9.03
N ILE A 346 -4.68 16.52 9.97
CA ILE A 346 -4.88 15.78 11.21
C ILE A 346 -4.32 16.57 12.39
N GLU A 347 -5.10 16.65 13.46
CA GLU A 347 -4.70 17.21 14.75
C GLU A 347 -4.90 16.17 15.84
N VAL A 348 -3.80 15.71 16.41
CA VAL A 348 -3.79 14.91 17.64
C VAL A 348 -3.48 15.85 18.80
N THR A 349 -4.48 16.13 19.63
CA THR A 349 -4.37 17.08 20.75
C THR A 349 -4.82 16.43 22.04
N GLY A 350 -3.94 16.38 23.03
CA GLY A 350 -4.30 15.80 24.34
C GLY A 350 -4.37 14.27 24.37
N ALA A 351 -4.05 13.60 23.26
CA ALA A 351 -4.17 12.15 23.10
C ALA A 351 -2.81 11.44 23.00
N GLU A 352 -2.73 10.26 23.58
CA GLU A 352 -1.52 9.42 23.67
C GLU A 352 -1.79 8.03 23.11
N GLU A 353 -0.72 7.27 22.83
CA GLU A 353 -0.79 5.92 22.23
C GLU A 353 -1.58 5.86 20.90
N VAL A 354 -1.68 7.00 20.20
CA VAL A 354 -2.39 7.11 18.93
C VAL A 354 -1.60 6.38 17.85
N ILE A 355 -2.30 5.65 16.99
CA ILE A 355 -1.69 4.99 15.84
C ILE A 355 -2.27 5.57 14.55
N LEU A 356 -1.43 6.19 13.73
CA LEU A 356 -1.77 6.60 12.37
C LEU A 356 -1.02 5.69 11.40
N CYS A 357 -1.71 5.10 10.43
CA CYS A 357 -1.07 4.22 9.47
C CYS A 357 -1.68 4.24 8.06
N GLY A 358 -0.84 4.24 7.02
CA GLY A 358 -1.26 4.11 5.63
C GLY A 358 -2.05 5.30 5.09
N ILE A 359 -1.65 6.53 5.46
CA ILE A 359 -2.36 7.77 5.11
C ILE A 359 -1.41 8.65 4.30
N THR A 360 -1.87 9.09 3.14
CA THR A 360 -1.23 10.18 2.40
C THR A 360 -1.85 11.50 2.83
N ILE A 361 -1.04 12.54 3.02
CA ILE A 361 -1.48 13.91 3.25
C ILE A 361 -0.93 14.75 2.11
N ASP A 362 -1.84 15.14 1.22
CA ASP A 362 -1.57 16.05 0.12
C ASP A 362 -1.90 17.46 0.59
N ALA A 363 -0.98 18.41 0.41
CA ALA A 363 -1.29 19.82 0.65
C ALA A 363 -2.38 20.29 -0.34
N GLY A 364 -3.41 20.96 0.19
CA GLY A 364 -4.44 21.55 -0.66
C GLY A 364 -4.02 22.89 -1.26
N PRO A 365 -4.88 23.50 -2.09
CA PRO A 365 -4.56 24.73 -2.82
C PRO A 365 -4.39 25.96 -1.91
N ILE A 366 -4.90 25.91 -0.68
CA ILE A 366 -4.70 26.96 0.32
C ILE A 366 -3.62 26.49 1.28
N LYS A 367 -2.54 27.29 1.39
CA LYS A 367 -1.41 27.03 2.28
C LYS A 367 -1.89 26.69 3.68
N SER A 368 -1.48 25.53 4.17
CA SER A 368 -1.64 25.11 5.56
C SER A 368 -0.34 25.32 6.31
N GLU A 369 -0.36 25.96 7.49
CA GLU A 369 0.87 26.18 8.28
C GLU A 369 1.46 24.86 8.80
N LYS A 370 0.61 23.87 9.08
CA LYS A 370 0.98 22.51 9.47
C LYS A 370 0.05 21.54 8.75
N LEU A 371 0.56 20.40 8.29
CA LEU A 371 -0.26 19.34 7.68
C LEU A 371 -0.66 18.25 8.69
N LEU A 372 0.22 17.96 9.66
CA LEU A 372 -0.01 17.04 10.76
C LEU A 372 0.45 17.70 12.06
N VAL A 373 -0.41 17.67 13.07
CA VAL A 373 -0.09 18.13 14.44
C VAL A 373 -0.14 16.94 15.37
N MET A 374 0.95 16.71 16.10
CA MET A 374 1.08 15.69 17.15
C MET A 374 1.45 16.39 18.46
N GLU A 375 0.45 16.80 19.23
CA GLU A 375 0.63 17.48 20.51
C GLU A 375 0.20 16.53 21.64
N PRO A 376 1.16 15.91 22.36
CA PRO A 376 0.84 15.03 23.47
C PRO A 376 0.09 15.81 24.56
N GLY A 377 -0.75 15.11 25.33
CA GLY A 377 -1.42 15.73 26.47
C GLY A 377 -0.44 16.29 27.49
N VAL A 378 -0.86 17.35 28.18
CA VAL A 378 -0.11 17.88 29.32
C VAL A 378 -0.07 16.77 30.36
N ALA A 379 1.13 16.25 30.64
CA ALA A 379 1.34 15.13 31.56
C ALA A 379 0.86 15.48 32.99
N GLY A 380 -0.41 15.24 33.28
CA GLY A 380 -0.94 15.29 34.63
C GLY A 380 -0.66 13.98 35.36
N LYS A 381 0.23 13.99 36.36
CA LYS A 381 0.50 12.99 37.44
C LYS A 381 0.35 11.47 37.17
N ARG A 382 0.17 11.00 35.93
CA ARG A 382 0.22 9.59 35.55
C ARG A 382 1.61 9.24 35.07
N GLN A 383 2.11 8.10 35.55
CA GLN A 383 3.31 7.44 35.03
C GLN A 383 3.22 7.36 33.50
N GLN A 384 4.34 7.69 32.86
CA GLN A 384 4.47 7.95 31.42
C GLN A 384 3.58 7.06 30.53
N PRO A 385 2.63 7.65 29.79
CA PRO A 385 1.81 6.93 28.81
C PRO A 385 2.68 6.43 27.64
N GLY A 386 2.23 5.37 26.96
CA GLY A 386 2.99 4.75 25.88
C GLY A 386 3.14 5.66 24.63
N PRO A 387 4.12 5.36 23.76
CA PRO A 387 4.36 6.16 22.55
C PRO A 387 3.20 6.05 21.55
N SER A 388 2.95 7.14 20.83
CA SER A 388 2.17 7.14 19.59
C SER A 388 3.03 6.63 18.42
N PHE A 389 2.42 5.98 17.44
CA PHE A 389 3.12 5.39 16.30
C PHE A 389 2.56 5.89 14.96
N LEU A 390 3.48 6.19 14.04
CA LEU A 390 3.18 6.63 12.68
C LEU A 390 3.80 5.62 11.71
N TYR A 391 3.00 5.09 10.79
CA TYR A 391 3.49 4.15 9.77
C TYR A 391 3.00 4.57 8.40
N ASP A 392 3.89 4.59 7.41
CA ASP A 392 3.49 4.81 6.02
C ASP A 392 2.62 6.08 5.88
N ILE A 393 3.03 7.13 6.59
CA ILE A 393 2.45 8.46 6.49
C ILE A 393 3.28 9.24 5.48
N PHE A 394 2.65 9.61 4.38
CA PHE A 394 3.34 10.27 3.27
C PHE A 394 2.83 11.69 3.14
N PHE A 395 3.75 12.66 3.07
CA PHE A 395 3.41 14.05 2.81
C PHE A 395 3.78 14.38 1.38
N ARG A 396 2.89 15.09 0.69
CA ARG A 396 3.18 15.66 -0.63
C ARG A 396 2.71 17.10 -0.67
N VAL A 397 3.60 17.96 -1.16
CA VAL A 397 3.36 19.40 -1.37
C VAL A 397 3.69 19.68 -2.82
N GLY A 398 2.70 20.13 -3.58
CA GLY A 398 2.81 20.30 -5.03
C GLY A 398 2.73 18.98 -5.81
N GLY A 399 2.58 19.09 -7.13
CA GLY A 399 2.49 17.95 -8.06
C GLY A 399 1.12 17.88 -8.72
N PRO A 400 0.10 17.26 -8.09
CA PRO A 400 -1.27 17.29 -8.59
C PRO A 400 -1.91 18.69 -8.48
N ASP A 401 -1.51 19.47 -7.47
CA ASP A 401 -2.00 20.83 -7.17
C ASP A 401 -0.80 21.78 -6.93
N GLU A 402 -1.04 23.09 -6.80
CA GLU A 402 0.01 24.12 -6.67
C GLU A 402 0.80 24.04 -5.34
N GLY A 403 0.24 23.41 -4.30
CA GLY A 403 0.95 22.98 -3.07
C GLY A 403 1.14 24.04 -1.99
#